data_AF-A0A7Y1VNR9-F1
#
_entry.id   AF-A0A7Y1VNR9-F1
#
_cell.length_a   1.000
_cell.length_b   1.000
_cell.length_c   1.000
_cell.angle_alpha   90.00
_cell.angle_beta   90.00
_cell.angle_gamma   90.00
#
_symmetry.space_group_name_H-M   'P 1'
#
loop_
_entity.id
_entity.type
_entity.pdbx_description
1 polymer ?
#
loop_
_entity_poly.entity_id
_entity_poly.type
_entity_poly.pdbx_seq_one_letter_code
_entity_poly.pdbx_strand_id
1 'polypeptide(L)'
;ATASVLIPISIILTYENPIVLPLVIGLCASTALFLPISTPPNAIAYSTGKLQQRDFSYGGIVIGIIGPLLITGLVLILVTAL
;
A
#
# COMPACT_ATOMS: atom_id res chain seq x y z
N ALA A 1 1.97 -9.17 5.48
CA ALA A 1 2.95 -10.14 4.96
C ALA A 1 3.99 -9.48 4.06
N THR A 2 3.59 -8.85 2.96
CA THR A 2 4.51 -8.22 1.98
C THR A 2 5.40 -7.13 2.59
N ALA A 3 4.84 -6.24 3.41
CA ALA A 3 5.61 -5.20 4.10
C ALA A 3 6.71 -5.78 5.01
N SER A 4 6.38 -6.85 5.75
CA SER A 4 7.31 -7.51 6.68
C SER A 4 8.52 -8.13 5.99
N VAL A 5 8.40 -8.48 4.70
CA VAL A 5 9.51 -9.01 3.89
C VAL A 5 10.27 -7.89 3.19
N LEU A 6 9.56 -6.91 2.62
CA LEU A 6 10.17 -5.87 1.78
C LEU A 6 10.86 -4.77 2.60
N ILE A 7 10.36 -4.42 3.79
CA ILE A 7 10.96 -3.41 4.67
C ILE A 7 12.43 -3.74 5.01
N PRO A 8 12.79 -4.91 5.56
CA PRO A 8 14.18 -5.20 5.91
C PRO A 8 15.11 -5.20 4.68
N ILE A 9 14.63 -5.69 3.53
CA ILE A 9 15.39 -5.66 2.27
C ILE A 9 15.66 -4.21 1.84
N SER A 10 14.66 -3.34 1.96
CA SER A 10 14.80 -1.92 1.56
C SER A 10 15.79 -1.13 2.42
N ILE A 11 15.91 -1.46 3.71
CA ILE A 11 16.90 -0.86 4.61
C ILE A 11 18.31 -1.20 4.15
N ILE A 12 18.56 -2.44 3.75
CA ILE A 12 19.88 -2.92 3.29
C ILE A 12 20.28 -2.26 1.97
N LEU A 13 19.32 -1.99 1.09
CA LEU A 13 19.57 -1.41 -0.23
C LEU A 13 19.78 0.11 -0.23
N THR A 14 19.44 0.80 0.86
CA THR A 14 19.47 2.26 0.91
C THR A 14 20.58 2.75 1.85
N TYR A 15 21.64 3.33 1.30
CA TYR A 15 22.83 3.75 2.07
C TYR A 15 22.71 5.17 2.64
N GLU A 16 22.08 6.09 1.89
CA GLU A 16 22.05 7.52 2.25
C GLU A 16 20.91 7.87 3.22
N ASN A 17 19.71 7.32 3.00
CA ASN A 17 18.51 7.63 3.76
C ASN A 17 17.69 6.36 4.04
N PRO A 18 18.08 5.55 5.03
CA PRO A 18 17.50 4.23 5.28
C PRO A 18 16.06 4.27 5.80
N ILE A 19 15.46 5.46 5.98
CA ILE A 19 14.10 5.64 6.49
C ILE A 19 13.09 5.81 5.35
N VAL A 20 13.51 6.41 4.23
CA VAL A 20 12.61 6.85 3.16
C VAL A 20 11.97 5.67 2.44
N LEU A 21 12.79 4.71 2.01
CA LEU A 21 12.32 3.56 1.23
C LEU A 21 11.42 2.61 2.04
N PRO A 22 11.75 2.26 3.31
CA PRO A 22 10.85 1.49 4.16
C PRO A 22 9.52 2.18 4.42
N LEU A 23 9.53 3.50 4.61
CA LEU A 23 8.33 4.29 4.85
C LEU A 23 7.38 4.22 3.64
N VAL A 24 7.91 4.45 2.44
CA VAL A 24 7.15 4.33 1.19
C VAL A 24 6.58 2.92 1.04
N ILE A 25 7.40 1.89 1.26
CA ILE A 25 6.95 0.49 1.14
C ILE A 25 5.84 0.16 2.13
N GLY A 26 5.97 0.58 3.39
CA GLY A 26 4.96 0.32 4.44
C GLY A 26 3.62 0.99 4.13
N LEU A 27 3.66 2.25 3.68
CA LEU A 27 2.47 3.00 3.30
C LEU A 27 1.82 2.42 2.03
N CYS A 28 2.60 2.14 0.98
CA CYS A 28 2.09 1.56 -0.26
C CYS A 28 1.49 0.17 -0.04
N ALA A 29 2.13 -0.68 0.79
CA ALA A 29 1.62 -2.01 1.12
C ALA A 29 0.24 -1.96 1.82
N SER A 30 -0.08 -0.87 2.51
CA SER A 30 -1.38 -0.68 3.15
C SER A 30 -2.50 -0.31 2.15
N THR A 31 -2.14 0.31 1.02
CA THR A 31 -3.09 0.71 -0.03
C THR A 31 -3.42 -0.41 -1.03
N ALA A 32 -2.69 -1.52 -1.02
CA ALA A 32 -2.87 -2.64 -1.93
C ALA A 32 -4.03 -3.57 -1.50
N LEU A 33 -5.27 -3.11 -1.66
CA LEU A 33 -6.49 -3.83 -1.26
C LEU A 33 -7.34 -4.21 -2.48
N PHE A 34 -6.86 -5.16 -3.28
CA PHE A 34 -7.50 -5.54 -4.54
C PHE A 34 -8.56 -6.64 -4.42
N LEU A 35 -8.59 -7.37 -3.29
CA LEU A 35 -9.42 -8.56 -3.13
C LEU A 35 -10.18 -8.57 -1.80
N PRO A 36 -11.33 -9.29 -1.73
CA PRO A 36 -12.07 -9.49 -0.49
C PRO A 36 -11.22 -10.16 0.60
N ILE A 37 -10.34 -11.07 0.21
CA ILE A 37 -9.49 -11.85 1.11
C ILE A 37 -8.31 -11.04 1.68
N SER A 38 -8.06 -9.82 1.17
CA SER A 38 -6.85 -9.05 1.50
C SER A 38 -6.83 -8.54 2.93
N THR A 39 -7.98 -8.18 3.51
CA THR A 39 -8.08 -7.69 4.89
C THR A 39 -9.43 -8.04 5.54
N PRO A 40 -9.49 -8.16 6.89
CA PRO A 40 -10.74 -8.48 7.59
C PRO A 40 -11.93 -7.57 7.25
N PRO A 41 -11.79 -6.23 7.11
CA PRO A 41 -12.90 -5.35 6.74
C PRO A 41 -13.51 -5.67 5.36
N ASN A 42 -12.69 -5.93 4.34
CA ASN A 42 -13.18 -6.28 3.00
C ASN A 42 -13.89 -7.64 2.98
N ALA A 43 -13.41 -8.61 3.76
CA ALA A 43 -14.04 -9.92 3.90
C ALA A 43 -15.43 -9.82 4.54
N ILE A 44 -15.57 -8.99 5.59
CA ILE A 44 -16.86 -8.74 6.24
C ILE A 44 -17.82 -8.07 5.24
N ALA A 45 -17.38 -7.07 4.49
CA ALA A 45 -18.21 -6.40 3.48
C ALA A 45 -18.68 -7.37 2.39
N TYR A 46 -17.80 -8.25 1.90
CA TYR A 46 -18.14 -9.27 0.91
C TYR A 46 -19.14 -10.32 1.45
N SER A 47 -19.02 -10.71 2.72
CA SER A 47 -19.94 -11.66 3.37
C SER A 47 -21.38 -11.15 3.51
N THR A 48 -21.64 -9.85 3.31
CA THR A 48 -23.00 -9.28 3.31
C THR A 48 -23.84 -9.71 2.10
N GLY A 49 -23.22 -10.30 1.07
CA GLY A 49 -23.88 -10.69 -0.18
C GLY A 49 -24.30 -9.53 -1.08
N LYS A 50 -24.02 -8.28 -0.69
CA LYS A 50 -24.36 -7.08 -1.45
C LYS A 50 -23.28 -6.62 -2.43
N LEU A 51 -22.07 -7.17 -2.33
CA LEU A 51 -20.90 -6.79 -3.12
C LEU A 51 -20.36 -8.00 -3.87
N GLN A 52 -20.02 -7.81 -5.13
CA GLN A 52 -19.36 -8.81 -5.96
C GLN A 52 -17.84 -8.62 -5.92
N GLN A 53 -17.08 -9.67 -6.22
CA GLN A 53 -15.62 -9.61 -6.27
C GLN A 53 -15.10 -8.52 -7.25
N ARG A 54 -15.88 -8.24 -8.31
CA ARG A 54 -15.56 -7.19 -9.30
C ARG A 54 -15.57 -5.79 -8.70
N ASP A 55 -16.44 -5.52 -7.72
CA ASP A 55 -16.55 -4.21 -7.06
C ASP A 55 -15.26 -3.86 -6.30
N PHE A 56 -14.68 -4.87 -5.63
CA PHE A 56 -13.40 -4.76 -4.94
C PHE A 56 -12.22 -4.63 -5.91
N SER A 57 -12.27 -5.32 -7.04
CA SER A 57 -11.19 -5.29 -8.01
C SER A 57 -11.07 -3.91 -8.68
N TYR A 58 -12.18 -3.28 -9.04
CA TYR A 58 -12.18 -1.94 -9.63
C TYR A 58 -11.70 -0.87 -8.62
N GLY A 59 -12.27 -0.86 -7.41
CA GLY A 59 -11.84 0.06 -6.35
C GLY A 59 -10.38 -0.15 -5.96
N GLY A 60 -9.95 -1.41 -5.90
CA GLY A 60 -8.57 -1.78 -5.65
C GLY A 60 -7.60 -1.27 -6.71
N ILE A 61 -7.91 -1.39 -8.01
CA ILE A 61 -7.06 -0.89 -9.09
C ILE A 61 -6.86 0.62 -9.00
N VAL A 62 -7.95 1.37 -8.75
CA VAL A 62 -7.89 2.82 -8.62
C VAL A 62 -6.99 3.23 -7.45
N ILE A 63 -7.23 2.65 -6.26
CA ILE A 63 -6.45 2.96 -5.05
C ILE A 63 -5.00 2.45 -5.16
N GLY A 64 -4.80 1.30 -5.80
CA GLY A 64 -3.50 0.67 -5.99
C GLY A 64 -2.59 1.38 -6.99
N ILE A 65 -3.13 2.25 -7.85
CA ILE A 65 -2.34 3.11 -8.73
C ILE A 65 -2.17 4.49 -8.09
N ILE A 66 -3.27 5.12 -7.66
CA ILE A 66 -3.25 6.49 -7.13
C ILE A 66 -2.53 6.56 -5.78
N GLY A 67 -2.72 5.55 -4.91
CA GLY A 67 -2.11 5.48 -3.58
C GLY A 67 -0.58 5.56 -3.64
N PRO A 68 0.10 4.64 -4.34
CA PRO A 68 1.56 4.70 -4.47
C PRO A 68 2.08 5.99 -5.09
N LEU A 69 1.40 6.51 -6.12
CA LEU A 69 1.76 7.80 -6.74
C LEU A 69 1.71 8.96 -5.72
N LEU A 70 0.62 9.06 -4.95
CA LEU A 70 0.46 10.09 -3.93
C LEU A 70 1.45 9.91 -2.77
N ILE A 71 1.66 8.68 -2.30
CA ILE A 71 2.58 8.38 -1.20
C ILE A 71 4.01 8.73 -1.60
N THR A 72 4.47 8.29 -2.77
CA THR A 72 5.81 8.61 -3.26
C THR A 72 5.98 10.11 -3.45
N GLY A 73 5.00 10.81 -4.02
CA GLY A 73 5.03 12.27 -4.15
C GLY A 73 5.08 13.00 -2.80
N LEU A 74 4.24 12.59 -1.84
CA LEU A 74 4.20 13.16 -0.51
C LEU A 74 5.54 12.97 0.23
N VAL A 75 6.11 11.76 0.17
CA VAL A 75 7.39 11.45 0.82
C VAL A 75 8.53 12.25 0.18
N LEU A 76 8.56 12.39 -1.15
CA LEU A 76 9.55 13.22 -1.84
C LEU A 76 9.47 14.69 -1.41
N ILE A 77 8.26 15.25 -1.36
CA ILE A 77 8.05 16.63 -0.89
C ILE A 77 8.51 16.78 0.56
N LEU A 78 8.12 15.84 1.43
CA LEU A 78 8.48 15.87 2.84
C LEU A 78 10.00 15.81 3.04
N VAL A 79 10.70 14.93 2.33
CA VAL A 79 12.16 14.78 2.41
C VAL A 79 12.89 15.99 1.86
N THR A 80 12.36 16.63 0.81
CA THR A 80 12.99 17.82 0.20
C THR A 80 12.75 19.08 1.04
N ALA A 81 11.69 19.10 1.85
CA ALA A 81 11.33 20.23 2.72
C ALA A 81 12.03 20.21 4.09
N LEU A 82 12.68 19.10 4.45
CA LEU A 82 13.37 18.86 5.72
C LEU A 82 14.89 18.98 5.55
#